data_AF-A0A8S2ZMT5-F1
#
_entry.id   AF-A0A8S2ZMT5-F1
#
_cell.length_a   1.000
_cell.length_b   1.000
_cell.length_c   1.000
_cell.angle_alpha   90.00
_cell.angle_beta   90.00
_cell.angle_gamma   90.00
#
_symmetry.space_group_name_H-M   'P 1'
#
loop_
_entity.id
_entity.type
_entity.pdbx_description
1 polymer ?
#
loop_
_entity_poly.entity_id
_entity_poly.type
_entity_poly.pdbx_seq_one_letter_code
_entity_poly.pdbx_strand_id
1 'polypeptide(L)'
;PCGLPGCTELIKWFDMGAHFLSMKHQTILSIVTTDICIRKKHTSDTANPFNVDSNIQQELMAINENIDSISSAVDNSLEDCKRLNSERDHIQTKNNDILQQGKEIGKELQSGNEKFKKCMDGHTETEKQIDDAKNSRWPTKPLVLDMNDTITFPIAKQPNDINTPFSIQTPEFCTSSWGYKLVARVCSTYISGEEHQEYLSVYVSLLRGNMDSILVFPFPYDIYVCLCDQSKQKNDIVSVIKTGDNVSVFNRPSSDRNNEFGIVTFCPLKFLKDPGSIYLKDGVFFIRIFIDFLNVGSYSCA
;
A
#
# COMPACT_ATOMS: atom_id res chain seq x y z
N PRO A 1 -33.73 14.18 50.26
CA PRO A 1 -34.94 15.01 50.31
C PRO A 1 -34.61 16.44 49.85
N CYS A 2 -35.50 17.07 49.09
CA CYS A 2 -35.25 18.39 48.50
C CYS A 2 -35.35 19.58 49.48
N GLY A 3 -35.67 19.32 50.76
CA GLY A 3 -35.68 20.33 51.82
C GLY A 3 -36.96 21.17 51.89
N LEU A 4 -37.84 21.09 50.90
CA LEU A 4 -39.12 21.79 50.92
C LEU A 4 -40.14 21.03 51.80
N PRO A 5 -40.77 21.69 52.79
CA PRO A 5 -41.78 21.05 53.64
C PRO A 5 -42.94 20.49 52.79
N GLY A 6 -43.20 19.19 52.90
CA GLY A 6 -44.25 18.50 52.13
C GLY A 6 -43.78 17.80 50.85
N CYS A 7 -42.51 17.91 50.46
CA CYS A 7 -41.94 17.10 49.37
C CYS A 7 -41.03 16.00 49.93
N THR A 8 -41.39 14.73 49.69
CA THR A 8 -40.64 13.54 50.14
C THR A 8 -39.75 12.93 49.05
N GLU A 9 -39.66 13.55 47.87
CA GLU A 9 -38.90 13.01 46.75
C GLU A 9 -37.37 13.06 47.00
N LEU A 10 -36.69 11.96 46.69
CA LEU A 10 -35.23 11.80 46.78
C LEU A 10 -34.63 11.98 45.39
N ILE A 11 -33.94 13.10 45.18
CA ILE A 11 -33.47 13.53 43.87
C ILE A 11 -31.97 13.75 43.91
N LYS A 12 -31.30 13.35 42.83
CA LYS A 12 -29.86 13.54 42.66
C LYS A 12 -29.58 15.02 42.49
N TRP A 13 -28.47 15.50 43.06
CA TRP A 13 -28.15 16.92 43.11
C TRP A 13 -28.13 17.61 41.72
N PHE A 14 -27.72 16.89 40.66
CA PHE A 14 -27.68 17.42 39.29
C PHE A 14 -29.07 17.63 38.66
N ASP A 15 -30.12 16.95 39.16
CA ASP A 15 -31.50 17.05 38.66
C ASP A 15 -32.35 18.03 39.49
N MET A 16 -31.75 18.67 40.49
CA MET A 16 -32.45 19.45 41.50
C MET A 16 -33.11 20.71 40.94
N GLY A 17 -32.46 21.37 39.96
CA GLY A 17 -33.01 22.55 39.29
C GLY A 17 -34.29 22.25 38.52
N ALA A 18 -34.32 21.15 37.76
CA ALA A 18 -35.52 20.72 37.03
C ALA A 18 -36.66 20.33 37.97
N HIS A 19 -36.34 19.74 39.13
CA HIS A 19 -37.32 19.38 40.14
C HIS A 19 -38.02 20.59 40.78
N PHE A 20 -37.29 21.67 41.10
CA PHE A 20 -37.91 22.89 41.66
C PHE A 20 -38.81 23.61 40.67
N LEU A 21 -38.56 23.44 39.37
CA LEU A 21 -39.40 23.96 38.29
C LEU A 21 -40.60 23.05 37.96
N SER A 22 -40.70 21.87 38.58
CA SER A 22 -41.81 20.96 38.33
C SER A 22 -43.14 21.52 38.85
N MET A 23 -44.23 21.15 38.18
CA MET A 23 -45.58 21.62 38.53
C MET A 23 -45.96 21.29 39.98
N LYS A 24 -45.52 20.12 40.49
CA LYS A 24 -45.71 19.74 41.89
C LYS A 24 -45.07 20.75 42.85
N HIS A 25 -43.83 21.14 42.59
CA HIS A 25 -43.08 22.05 43.47
C HIS A 25 -43.64 23.48 43.43
N GLN A 26 -43.99 23.97 42.24
CA GLN A 26 -44.62 25.26 42.05
C GLN A 26 -45.99 25.32 42.75
N THR A 27 -46.74 24.21 42.78
CA THR A 27 -48.01 24.11 43.51
C THR A 27 -47.80 24.19 45.02
N ILE A 28 -46.81 23.46 45.57
CA ILE A 28 -46.51 23.52 47.02
C ILE A 28 -46.04 24.92 47.41
N LEU A 29 -45.16 25.55 46.62
CA LEU A 29 -44.73 26.92 46.83
C LEU A 29 -45.91 27.89 46.84
N SER A 30 -46.81 27.79 45.85
CA SER A 30 -48.02 28.62 45.77
C SER A 30 -48.90 28.48 47.01
N ILE A 31 -49.10 27.26 47.52
CA ILE A 31 -49.88 27.01 48.74
C ILE A 31 -49.22 27.67 49.95
N VAL A 32 -47.92 27.47 50.13
CA VAL A 32 -47.16 28.05 51.25
C VAL A 32 -47.17 29.58 51.20
N THR A 33 -46.95 30.19 50.03
CA THR A 33 -47.05 31.66 49.88
C THR A 33 -48.45 32.17 50.14
N THR A 34 -49.48 31.43 49.73
CA THR A 34 -50.89 31.81 49.98
C THR A 34 -51.20 31.75 51.47
N ASP A 35 -50.75 30.72 52.18
CA ASP A 35 -50.97 30.57 53.62
C ASP A 35 -50.23 31.66 54.42
N ILE A 36 -49.02 32.03 54.01
CA ILE A 36 -48.27 33.17 54.58
C ILE A 36 -49.02 34.49 54.34
N CYS A 37 -49.54 34.72 53.13
CA CYS A 37 -50.33 35.91 52.81
C CYS A 37 -51.62 35.98 53.64
N ILE A 38 -52.32 34.86 53.83
CA ILE A 38 -53.52 34.77 54.66
C ILE A 38 -53.18 35.10 56.12
N ARG A 39 -52.08 34.56 56.67
CA ARG A 39 -51.64 34.86 58.04
C ARG A 39 -51.23 36.32 58.21
N LYS A 40 -50.52 36.91 57.25
CA LYS A 40 -50.21 38.36 57.23
C LYS A 40 -51.49 39.22 57.23
N LYS A 41 -52.52 38.78 56.50
CA LYS A 41 -53.82 39.48 56.45
C LYS A 41 -54.57 39.36 57.79
N HIS A 42 -54.58 38.18 58.42
CA HIS A 42 -55.16 37.99 59.75
C HIS A 42 -54.45 38.78 60.87
N THR A 43 -53.12 38.96 60.80
CA THR A 43 -52.40 39.86 61.70
C THR A 43 -52.70 41.34 61.45
N SER A 44 -53.15 41.69 60.25
CA SER A 44 -53.57 43.06 59.89
C SER A 44 -55.00 43.38 60.38
N ASP A 45 -55.90 42.40 60.35
CA ASP A 45 -57.33 42.57 60.68
C ASP A 45 -57.64 42.46 62.20
N THR A 46 -56.65 42.11 63.04
CA THR A 46 -56.81 42.00 64.51
C THR A 46 -56.09 43.10 65.31
N ALA A 47 -55.59 44.14 64.65
CA ALA A 47 -54.92 45.26 65.31
C ALA A 47 -55.94 46.22 65.97
N ASN A 48 -56.19 46.04 67.26
CA ASN A 48 -56.83 47.03 68.14
C ASN A 48 -55.89 48.25 68.31
N PRO A 49 -56.36 49.52 68.21
CA PRO A 49 -55.50 50.69 68.26
C PRO A 49 -55.20 51.07 69.72
N PHE A 50 -54.37 50.27 70.40
CA PHE A 50 -53.82 50.62 71.70
C PHE A 50 -52.31 50.39 71.70
N ASN A 51 -51.58 51.50 71.66
CA ASN A 51 -50.21 51.73 72.11
C ASN A 51 -49.27 50.51 71.99
N VAL A 52 -48.77 50.27 70.77
CA VAL A 52 -47.64 49.36 70.56
C VAL A 52 -46.43 49.97 71.25
N ASP A 53 -45.86 49.24 72.21
CA ASP A 53 -44.64 49.61 72.92
C ASP A 53 -43.56 50.02 71.91
N SER A 54 -42.91 51.19 72.08
CA SER A 54 -42.02 51.78 71.06
C SER A 54 -40.87 50.84 70.66
N ASN A 55 -40.48 49.93 71.56
CA ASN A 55 -39.51 48.87 71.30
C ASN A 55 -39.99 47.87 70.24
N ILE A 56 -41.27 47.48 70.26
CA ILE A 56 -41.83 46.51 69.31
C ILE A 56 -41.93 47.14 67.91
N GLN A 57 -42.24 48.44 67.81
CA GLN A 57 -42.22 49.15 66.52
C GLN A 57 -40.80 49.28 65.95
N GLN A 58 -39.79 49.52 66.79
CA GLN A 58 -38.39 49.53 66.36
C GLN A 58 -37.91 48.16 65.89
N GLU A 59 -38.25 47.09 66.60
CA GLU A 59 -37.91 45.72 66.17
C GLU A 59 -38.58 45.35 64.84
N LEU A 60 -39.85 45.73 64.64
CA LEU A 60 -40.56 45.52 63.38
C LEU A 60 -39.92 46.28 62.21
N MET A 61 -39.49 47.54 62.42
CA MET A 61 -38.73 48.30 61.41
C MET A 61 -37.40 47.63 61.07
N ALA A 62 -36.64 47.19 62.08
CA ALA A 62 -35.37 46.50 61.87
C ALA A 62 -35.54 45.16 61.14
N ILE A 63 -36.61 44.43 61.42
CA ILE A 63 -36.96 43.19 60.70
C ILE A 63 -37.29 43.50 59.24
N ASN A 64 -38.05 44.56 58.97
CA ASN A 64 -38.41 44.94 57.59
C ASN A 64 -37.17 45.37 56.77
N GLU A 65 -36.26 46.16 57.36
CA GLU A 65 -35.00 46.54 56.71
C GLU A 65 -34.13 45.32 56.40
N ASN A 66 -34.07 44.35 57.32
CA ASN A 66 -33.38 43.08 57.07
C ASN A 66 -34.05 42.27 55.96
N ILE A 67 -35.39 42.23 55.90
CA ILE A 67 -36.13 41.56 54.83
C ILE A 67 -35.83 42.22 53.47
N ASP A 68 -35.83 43.54 53.40
CA ASP A 68 -35.54 44.27 52.15
C ASP A 68 -34.09 44.05 51.70
N SER A 69 -33.14 44.07 52.64
CA SER A 69 -31.73 43.74 52.39
C SER A 69 -31.55 42.31 51.86
N ILE A 70 -32.24 41.34 52.46
CA ILE A 70 -32.24 39.94 52.00
C ILE A 70 -32.88 39.84 50.61
N SER A 71 -33.99 40.53 50.36
CA SER A 71 -34.66 40.54 49.05
C SER A 71 -33.73 41.06 47.95
N SER A 72 -33.03 42.17 48.21
CA SER A 72 -32.05 42.72 47.26
C SER A 72 -30.87 41.77 47.03
N ALA A 73 -30.38 41.09 48.08
CA ALA A 73 -29.32 40.08 47.94
C ALA A 73 -29.77 38.86 47.12
N VAL A 74 -31.02 38.45 47.26
CA VAL A 74 -31.64 37.36 46.46
C VAL A 74 -31.75 37.79 45.00
N ASP A 75 -32.20 39.00 44.71
CA ASP A 75 -32.31 39.52 43.34
C ASP A 75 -30.94 39.59 42.64
N ASN A 76 -29.91 40.10 43.35
CA ASN A 76 -28.54 40.11 42.84
C ASN A 76 -28.02 38.69 42.55
N SER A 77 -28.28 37.75 43.46
CA SER A 77 -27.89 36.35 43.28
C SER A 77 -28.61 35.69 42.10
N LEU A 78 -29.87 36.07 41.85
CA LEU A 78 -30.64 35.59 40.70
C LEU A 78 -30.05 36.12 39.38
N GLU A 79 -29.62 37.37 39.35
CA GLU A 79 -28.95 37.97 38.19
C GLU A 79 -27.61 37.29 37.91
N ASP A 80 -26.83 36.99 38.97
CA ASP A 80 -25.60 36.20 38.87
C ASP A 80 -25.86 34.79 38.33
N CYS A 81 -26.93 34.12 38.77
CA CYS A 81 -27.31 32.81 38.24
C CYS A 81 -27.62 32.86 36.74
N LYS A 82 -28.29 33.91 36.26
CA LYS A 82 -28.56 34.10 34.82
C LYS A 82 -27.27 34.28 34.03
N ARG A 83 -26.33 35.10 34.53
CA ARG A 83 -25.02 35.31 33.91
C ARG A 83 -24.19 34.02 33.86
N LEU A 84 -24.14 33.27 34.96
CA LEU A 84 -23.42 31.99 34.99
C LEU A 84 -24.04 30.95 34.05
N ASN A 85 -25.36 30.97 33.86
CA ASN A 85 -26.01 30.11 32.86
C ASN A 85 -25.59 30.48 31.43
N SER A 86 -25.58 31.76 31.07
CA SER A 86 -25.19 32.17 29.72
C SER A 86 -23.71 31.89 29.43
N GLU A 87 -22.83 32.07 30.41
CA GLU A 87 -21.42 31.68 30.31
C GLU A 87 -21.27 30.16 30.12
N ARG A 88 -22.04 29.35 30.84
CA ARG A 88 -22.05 27.89 30.67
C ARG A 88 -22.44 27.50 29.26
N ASP A 89 -23.52 28.08 28.72
CA ASP A 89 -24.01 27.78 27.37
C ASP A 89 -22.98 28.17 26.30
N HIS A 90 -22.28 29.30 26.51
CA HIS A 90 -21.19 29.74 25.64
C HIS A 90 -20.00 28.78 25.65
N ILE A 91 -19.56 28.35 26.83
CA ILE A 91 -18.48 27.36 26.99
C ILE A 91 -18.89 26.02 26.37
N GLN A 92 -20.13 25.59 26.56
CA GLN A 92 -20.64 24.35 26.00
C GLN A 92 -20.63 24.37 24.48
N THR A 93 -20.99 25.49 23.87
CA THR A 93 -20.89 25.69 22.42
C THR A 93 -19.44 25.58 21.94
N LYS A 94 -18.51 26.31 22.58
CA LYS A 94 -17.08 26.24 22.24
C LYS A 94 -16.48 24.84 22.39
N ASN A 95 -16.85 24.10 23.43
CA ASN A 95 -16.39 22.73 23.63
C ASN A 95 -16.86 21.80 22.50
N ASN A 96 -18.09 21.99 22.00
CA ASN A 96 -18.60 21.22 20.87
C ASN A 96 -17.83 21.55 19.58
N ASP A 97 -17.52 22.82 19.33
CA ASP A 97 -16.73 23.25 18.17
C ASP A 97 -15.32 22.66 18.20
N ILE A 98 -14.65 22.70 19.36
CA ILE A 98 -13.32 22.09 19.56
C ILE A 98 -13.38 20.58 19.32
N LEU A 99 -14.41 19.90 19.82
CA LEU A 99 -14.63 18.47 19.58
C LEU A 99 -14.78 18.15 18.10
N GLN A 100 -15.47 19.01 17.35
CA GLN A 100 -15.68 18.84 15.92
C GLN A 100 -14.36 19.05 15.15
N GLN A 101 -13.61 20.09 15.47
CA GLN A 101 -12.28 20.33 14.89
C GLN A 101 -11.32 19.16 15.16
N GLY A 102 -11.34 18.63 16.39
CA GLY A 102 -10.53 17.45 16.75
C GLY A 102 -10.86 16.23 15.89
N LYS A 103 -12.14 16.01 15.55
CA LYS A 103 -12.56 14.92 14.65
C LYS A 103 -12.09 15.14 13.21
N GLU A 104 -12.11 16.38 12.71
CA GLU A 104 -11.65 16.71 11.36
C GLU A 104 -10.14 16.49 11.22
N ILE A 105 -9.35 17.02 12.16
CA ILE A 105 -7.90 16.80 12.21
C ILE A 105 -7.57 15.30 12.28
N GLY A 106 -8.32 14.53 13.06
CA GLY A 106 -8.16 13.07 13.13
C GLY A 106 -8.36 12.37 11.78
N LYS A 107 -9.35 12.81 10.98
CA LYS A 107 -9.58 12.27 9.63
C LYS A 107 -8.45 12.64 8.67
N GLU A 108 -7.95 13.87 8.73
CA GLU A 108 -6.82 14.30 7.89
C GLU A 108 -5.55 13.52 8.22
N LEU A 109 -5.25 13.32 9.50
CA LEU A 109 -4.12 12.49 9.96
C LEU A 109 -4.24 11.06 9.46
N GLN A 110 -5.43 10.46 9.53
CA GLN A 110 -5.65 9.10 9.04
C GLN A 110 -5.42 9.00 7.52
N SER A 111 -5.95 9.96 6.75
CA SER A 111 -5.71 10.02 5.30
C SER A 111 -4.24 10.23 4.95
N GLY A 112 -3.54 11.09 5.70
CA GLY A 112 -2.09 11.31 5.55
C GLY A 112 -1.29 10.03 5.82
N ASN A 113 -1.65 9.30 6.87
CA ASN A 113 -0.97 8.05 7.23
C ASN A 113 -1.16 6.95 6.16
N GLU A 114 -2.36 6.85 5.55
CA GLU A 114 -2.60 5.94 4.43
C GLU A 114 -1.75 6.28 3.20
N LYS A 115 -1.61 7.57 2.88
CA LYS A 115 -0.74 8.04 1.79
C LYS A 115 0.73 7.72 2.08
N PHE A 116 1.18 7.97 3.31
CA PHE A 116 2.55 7.67 3.74
C PHE A 116 2.84 6.17 3.64
N LYS A 117 1.91 5.31 4.08
CA LYS A 117 2.04 3.86 3.96
C LYS A 117 2.21 3.42 2.50
N LYS A 118 1.37 3.91 1.59
CA LYS A 118 1.50 3.63 0.14
C LYS A 118 2.85 4.07 -0.42
N CYS A 119 3.36 5.22 0.03
CA CYS A 119 4.67 5.72 -0.37
C CYS A 119 5.80 4.80 0.11
N MET A 120 5.74 4.34 1.35
CA MET A 120 6.72 3.41 1.93
C MET A 120 6.73 2.06 1.20
N ASP A 121 5.55 1.51 0.89
CA ASP A 121 5.42 0.27 0.12
C ASP A 121 6.07 0.42 -1.27
N GLY A 122 5.82 1.55 -1.96
CA GLY A 122 6.45 1.85 -3.25
C GLY A 122 7.96 2.05 -3.17
N HIS A 123 8.47 2.64 -2.08
CA HIS A 123 9.90 2.81 -1.87
C HIS A 123 10.60 1.44 -1.72
N THR A 124 10.02 0.55 -0.91
CA THR A 124 10.54 -0.81 -0.68
C THR A 124 10.61 -1.61 -1.98
N GLU A 125 9.58 -1.50 -2.83
CA GLU A 125 9.57 -2.16 -4.15
C GLU A 125 10.64 -1.59 -5.09
N THR A 126 10.85 -0.27 -5.08
CA THR A 126 11.88 0.37 -5.90
C THR A 126 13.28 -0.03 -5.44
N GLU A 127 13.53 -0.09 -4.13
CA GLU A 127 14.79 -0.58 -3.56
C GLU A 127 15.09 -2.02 -3.99
N LYS A 128 14.08 -2.89 -3.96
CA LYS A 128 14.21 -4.27 -4.44
C LYS A 128 14.58 -4.33 -5.92
N GLN A 129 13.93 -3.53 -6.78
CA GLN A 129 14.27 -3.46 -8.20
C GLN A 129 15.69 -2.95 -8.44
N ILE A 130 16.18 -2.02 -7.62
CA ILE A 130 17.56 -1.53 -7.68
C ILE A 130 18.55 -2.63 -7.30
N ASP A 131 18.28 -3.41 -6.25
CA ASP A 131 19.15 -4.51 -5.83
C ASP A 131 19.17 -5.65 -6.86
N ASP A 132 18.02 -5.98 -7.46
CA ASP A 132 17.94 -6.93 -8.57
C ASP A 132 18.74 -6.45 -9.79
N ALA A 133 18.67 -5.15 -10.11
CA ALA A 133 19.43 -4.55 -11.20
C ALA A 133 20.96 -4.54 -10.94
N LYS A 134 21.39 -4.28 -9.70
CA LYS A 134 22.81 -4.31 -9.31
C LYS A 134 23.40 -5.72 -9.34
N ASN A 135 22.60 -6.72 -8.98
CA ASN A 135 23.04 -8.12 -8.96
C ASN A 135 22.93 -8.79 -10.34
N SER A 136 22.29 -8.15 -11.31
CA SER A 136 22.21 -8.65 -12.67
C SER A 136 23.55 -8.46 -13.38
N ARG A 137 24.20 -9.58 -13.73
CA ARG A 137 25.50 -9.61 -14.43
C ARG A 137 25.43 -9.06 -15.87
N TRP A 138 24.22 -8.84 -16.38
CA TRP A 138 23.97 -8.53 -17.78
C TRP A 138 23.61 -7.06 -17.99
N PRO A 139 24.04 -6.44 -19.10
CA PRO A 139 23.72 -5.04 -19.38
C PRO A 139 22.20 -4.83 -19.52
N THR A 140 21.73 -3.66 -19.09
CA THR A 140 20.31 -3.28 -19.08
C THR A 140 19.71 -3.05 -20.47
N LYS A 141 20.55 -2.95 -21.51
CA LYS A 141 20.11 -2.90 -22.91
C LYS A 141 20.28 -4.28 -23.55
N PRO A 142 19.35 -4.70 -24.44
CA PRO A 142 19.52 -5.91 -25.22
C PRO A 142 20.86 -5.87 -25.96
N LEU A 143 21.59 -6.97 -25.90
CA LEU A 143 22.85 -7.10 -26.62
C LEU A 143 22.57 -7.09 -28.12
N VAL A 144 23.51 -6.60 -28.94
CA VAL A 144 23.36 -6.64 -30.40
C VAL A 144 24.44 -7.58 -30.95
N LEU A 145 24.13 -8.30 -32.03
CA LEU A 145 25.13 -9.07 -32.76
C LEU A 145 26.34 -8.18 -33.13
N ASP A 146 27.51 -8.79 -33.16
CA ASP A 146 28.73 -8.14 -33.61
C ASP A 146 28.77 -8.00 -35.14
N MET A 147 29.86 -7.42 -35.65
CA MET A 147 30.05 -7.19 -37.09
C MET A 147 30.13 -8.49 -37.93
N ASN A 148 30.23 -9.65 -37.27
CA ASN A 148 30.27 -10.96 -37.90
C ASN A 148 28.94 -11.69 -37.76
N ASP A 149 27.87 -10.99 -37.37
CA ASP A 149 26.53 -11.55 -37.13
C ASP A 149 26.53 -12.59 -36.00
N THR A 150 27.46 -12.44 -35.04
CA THR A 150 27.61 -13.35 -33.91
C THR A 150 27.40 -12.68 -32.57
N ILE A 151 27.04 -13.47 -31.57
CA ILE A 151 27.08 -13.08 -30.17
C ILE A 151 27.57 -14.26 -29.34
N THR A 152 28.49 -14.01 -28.40
CA THR A 152 29.07 -15.05 -27.55
C THR A 152 28.69 -14.81 -26.10
N PHE A 153 28.06 -15.81 -25.47
CA PHE A 153 27.64 -15.77 -24.08
C PHE A 153 28.59 -16.57 -23.20
N PRO A 154 29.27 -15.94 -22.22
CA PRO A 154 29.95 -16.66 -21.15
C PRO A 154 28.93 -17.25 -20.18
N ILE A 155 28.89 -18.57 -20.07
CA ILE A 155 28.03 -19.29 -19.13
C ILE A 155 28.88 -19.77 -17.96
N ALA A 156 28.71 -19.13 -16.81
CA ALA A 156 29.41 -19.47 -15.58
C ALA A 156 28.70 -20.63 -14.87
N LYS A 157 29.39 -21.76 -14.75
CA LYS A 157 28.93 -22.95 -14.06
C LYS A 157 30.15 -23.69 -13.50
N GLN A 158 30.25 -23.82 -12.18
CA GLN A 158 31.38 -24.51 -11.56
C GLN A 158 31.36 -25.99 -11.97
N PRO A 159 32.51 -26.67 -12.08
CA PRO A 159 32.59 -28.07 -12.51
C PRO A 159 31.66 -29.01 -11.71
N ASN A 160 31.56 -28.79 -10.39
CA ASN A 160 30.67 -29.57 -9.53
C ASN A 160 29.19 -29.36 -9.87
N ASP A 161 28.81 -28.14 -10.24
CA ASP A 161 27.42 -27.78 -10.54
C ASP A 161 26.97 -28.31 -11.91
N ILE A 162 27.90 -28.60 -12.83
CA ILE A 162 27.59 -29.19 -14.15
C ILE A 162 27.06 -30.62 -14.00
N ASN A 163 27.38 -31.29 -12.87
CA ASN A 163 26.85 -32.61 -12.55
C ASN A 163 25.38 -32.58 -12.10
N THR A 164 24.84 -31.39 -11.84
CA THR A 164 23.42 -31.21 -11.47
C THR A 164 22.63 -30.63 -12.64
N PRO A 165 21.34 -30.97 -12.78
CA PRO A 165 20.50 -30.37 -13.79
C PRO A 165 20.50 -28.84 -13.69
N PHE A 166 20.68 -28.16 -14.82
CA PHE A 166 20.67 -26.71 -14.88
C PHE A 166 19.91 -26.20 -16.11
N SER A 167 19.37 -24.99 -15.99
CA SER A 167 18.75 -24.24 -17.08
C SER A 167 19.06 -22.76 -16.89
N ILE A 168 19.79 -22.19 -17.84
CA ILE A 168 20.31 -20.83 -17.79
C ILE A 168 19.79 -20.09 -19.01
N GLN A 169 19.16 -18.93 -18.79
CA GLN A 169 18.74 -18.06 -19.87
C GLN A 169 19.84 -17.01 -20.15
N THR A 170 20.11 -16.77 -21.42
CA THR A 170 20.96 -15.67 -21.89
C THR A 170 20.21 -14.34 -21.75
N PRO A 171 20.93 -13.20 -21.79
CA PRO A 171 20.30 -11.92 -22.04
C PRO A 171 19.52 -11.93 -23.33
N GLU A 172 18.52 -11.08 -23.39
CA GLU A 172 17.88 -10.74 -24.66
C GLU A 172 18.93 -10.12 -25.59
N PHE A 173 18.92 -10.53 -26.85
CA PHE A 173 19.78 -9.98 -27.87
C PHE A 173 19.00 -9.68 -29.15
N CYS A 174 19.46 -8.70 -29.90
CA CYS A 174 18.86 -8.25 -31.13
C CYS A 174 19.78 -8.54 -32.31
N THR A 175 19.19 -8.87 -33.46
CA THR A 175 19.94 -9.10 -34.70
C THR A 175 20.58 -7.83 -35.24
N SER A 176 19.98 -6.68 -34.96
CA SER A 176 20.52 -5.33 -35.19
C SER A 176 19.80 -4.34 -34.26
N SER A 177 20.17 -3.06 -34.29
CA SER A 177 19.46 -2.02 -33.52
C SER A 177 17.96 -1.91 -33.86
N TRP A 178 17.55 -2.36 -35.04
CA TRP A 178 16.17 -2.35 -35.53
C TRP A 178 15.69 -3.74 -35.99
N GLY A 179 16.36 -4.79 -35.51
CA GLY A 179 16.17 -6.16 -35.95
C GLY A 179 15.26 -6.98 -35.04
N TYR A 180 15.29 -8.30 -35.22
CA TYR A 180 14.54 -9.25 -34.40
C TYR A 180 15.13 -9.31 -33.00
N LYS A 181 14.28 -9.52 -32.00
CA LYS A 181 14.66 -9.73 -30.61
C LYS A 181 14.58 -11.23 -30.29
N LEU A 182 15.64 -11.78 -29.71
CA LEU A 182 15.75 -13.20 -29.38
C LEU A 182 16.26 -13.39 -27.96
N VAL A 183 16.04 -14.60 -27.45
CA VAL A 183 16.68 -15.09 -26.24
C VAL A 183 17.02 -16.56 -26.42
N ALA A 184 18.17 -16.98 -25.90
CA ALA A 184 18.55 -18.38 -25.85
C ALA A 184 18.51 -18.93 -24.43
N ARG A 185 18.19 -20.22 -24.30
CA ARG A 185 18.21 -20.99 -23.07
C ARG A 185 19.14 -22.19 -23.23
N VAL A 186 20.07 -22.31 -22.31
CA VAL A 186 21.10 -23.37 -22.27
C VAL A 186 20.83 -24.24 -21.06
N CYS A 187 20.59 -25.53 -21.26
CA CYS A 187 20.26 -26.44 -20.16
C CYS A 187 20.86 -27.83 -20.34
N SER A 188 21.00 -28.56 -19.26
CA SER A 188 21.26 -30.00 -19.31
C SER A 188 19.94 -30.77 -19.46
N THR A 189 19.87 -31.70 -20.40
CA THR A 189 18.70 -32.59 -20.58
C THR A 189 19.12 -34.06 -20.66
N TYR A 190 18.13 -34.94 -20.48
CA TYR A 190 18.26 -36.39 -20.68
C TYR A 190 17.30 -36.81 -21.80
N ILE A 191 17.69 -37.81 -22.58
CA ILE A 191 16.79 -38.45 -23.54
C ILE A 191 16.31 -39.78 -22.97
N SER A 192 15.00 -39.96 -22.96
CA SER A 192 14.38 -41.22 -22.55
C SER A 192 14.79 -42.33 -23.53
N GLY A 193 15.35 -43.43 -23.00
CA GLY A 193 15.78 -44.60 -23.79
C GLY A 193 17.29 -44.69 -24.05
N GLU A 194 18.05 -43.61 -23.87
CA GLU A 194 19.51 -43.65 -23.77
C GLU A 194 19.89 -43.61 -22.29
N GLU A 195 19.98 -44.78 -21.66
CA GLU A 195 20.34 -44.86 -20.23
C GLU A 195 21.66 -44.11 -19.99
N HIS A 196 21.61 -43.10 -19.10
CA HIS A 196 22.74 -42.31 -18.61
C HIS A 196 23.41 -41.30 -19.55
N GLN A 197 22.83 -40.99 -20.73
CA GLN A 197 23.41 -39.95 -21.58
C GLN A 197 22.74 -38.59 -21.40
N GLU A 198 23.49 -37.66 -20.82
CA GLU A 198 23.12 -36.25 -20.68
C GLU A 198 23.62 -35.43 -21.86
N TYR A 199 22.82 -34.45 -22.25
CA TYR A 199 23.18 -33.50 -23.29
C TYR A 199 23.12 -32.08 -22.76
N LEU A 200 24.05 -31.26 -23.21
CA LEU A 200 23.87 -29.83 -23.26
C LEU A 200 22.89 -29.55 -24.40
N SER A 201 21.78 -28.91 -24.09
CA SER A 201 20.75 -28.51 -25.03
C SER A 201 20.67 -27.00 -25.11
N VAL A 202 20.40 -26.50 -26.30
CA VAL A 202 20.23 -25.06 -26.54
C VAL A 202 18.93 -24.82 -27.27
N TYR A 203 18.13 -23.91 -26.72
CA TYR A 203 16.85 -23.48 -27.28
C TYR A 203 16.90 -21.98 -27.54
N VAL A 204 16.17 -21.53 -28.56
CA VAL A 204 16.01 -20.13 -28.92
C VAL A 204 14.53 -19.81 -28.96
N SER A 205 14.16 -18.66 -28.44
CA SER A 205 12.83 -18.07 -28.57
C SER A 205 12.92 -16.72 -29.27
N LEU A 206 11.96 -16.46 -30.14
CA LEU A 206 11.70 -15.14 -30.66
C LEU A 206 10.89 -14.34 -29.62
N LEU A 207 11.30 -13.09 -29.38
CA LEU A 207 10.64 -12.16 -28.48
C LEU A 207 9.94 -11.07 -29.28
N ARG A 208 8.86 -10.51 -28.72
CA ARG A 208 8.20 -9.35 -29.31
C ARG A 208 9.15 -8.15 -29.37
N GLY A 209 9.38 -7.65 -30.57
CA GLY A 209 10.23 -6.50 -30.84
C GLY A 209 9.41 -5.24 -31.17
N ASN A 210 10.03 -4.07 -30.97
CA ASN A 210 9.41 -2.79 -31.34
C ASN A 210 9.27 -2.61 -32.86
N MET A 211 10.09 -3.34 -33.64
CA MET A 211 10.17 -3.24 -35.10
C MET A 211 9.48 -4.41 -35.81
N ASP A 212 8.74 -5.27 -35.11
CA ASP A 212 8.10 -6.45 -35.70
C ASP A 212 7.10 -6.13 -36.83
N SER A 213 6.64 -4.88 -36.94
CA SER A 213 5.77 -4.44 -38.05
C SER A 213 6.49 -4.30 -39.39
N ILE A 214 7.81 -4.11 -39.39
CA ILE A 214 8.63 -3.90 -40.61
C ILE A 214 9.53 -5.09 -40.92
N LEU A 215 9.56 -6.11 -40.06
CA LEU A 215 10.37 -7.31 -40.22
C LEU A 215 9.59 -8.40 -40.97
N VAL A 216 10.33 -9.25 -41.70
CA VAL A 216 9.76 -10.39 -42.42
C VAL A 216 9.49 -11.53 -41.45
N PHE A 217 8.32 -12.16 -41.57
CA PHE A 217 7.95 -13.33 -40.80
C PHE A 217 7.41 -14.45 -41.70
N PRO A 218 7.61 -15.73 -41.36
CA PRO A 218 8.39 -16.24 -40.21
C PRO A 218 9.87 -15.85 -40.28
N PHE A 219 10.56 -15.84 -39.13
CA PHE A 219 11.98 -15.50 -39.03
C PHE A 219 12.79 -16.33 -40.05
N PRO A 220 13.39 -15.70 -41.09
CA PRO A 220 13.76 -16.41 -42.31
C PRO A 220 15.21 -16.93 -42.34
N TYR A 221 15.96 -16.75 -41.24
CA TYR A 221 17.39 -17.02 -41.18
C TYR A 221 17.68 -18.28 -40.35
N ASP A 222 18.71 -19.03 -40.74
CA ASP A 222 19.19 -20.15 -39.94
C ASP A 222 20.00 -19.65 -38.74
N ILE A 223 19.88 -20.35 -37.61
CA ILE A 223 20.59 -20.00 -36.38
C ILE A 223 21.62 -21.08 -36.09
N TYR A 224 22.88 -20.71 -36.10
CA TYR A 224 23.99 -21.59 -35.75
C TYR A 224 24.31 -21.41 -34.26
N VAL A 225 24.39 -22.53 -33.55
CA VAL A 225 24.78 -22.60 -32.15
C VAL A 225 26.15 -23.27 -32.08
N CYS A 226 27.09 -22.63 -31.40
CA CYS A 226 28.45 -23.11 -31.24
C CYS A 226 28.82 -23.22 -29.76
N LEU A 227 29.42 -24.33 -29.35
CA LEU A 227 30.16 -24.46 -28.10
C LEU A 227 31.63 -24.21 -28.42
N CYS A 228 32.17 -23.12 -27.89
CA CYS A 228 33.50 -22.67 -28.30
C CYS A 228 34.61 -23.49 -27.63
N ASP A 229 35.59 -23.90 -28.43
CA ASP A 229 36.85 -24.46 -27.99
C ASP A 229 37.75 -23.32 -27.45
N GLN A 230 38.09 -23.43 -26.17
CA GLN A 230 38.96 -22.47 -25.47
C GLN A 230 40.45 -22.80 -25.62
N SER A 231 40.80 -23.85 -26.37
CA SER A 231 42.17 -24.17 -26.76
C SER A 231 42.65 -23.33 -27.94
N LYS A 232 43.90 -23.57 -28.35
CA LYS A 232 44.49 -22.95 -29.55
C LYS A 232 43.99 -23.56 -30.86
N GLN A 233 43.33 -24.72 -30.82
CA GLN A 233 42.92 -25.46 -32.02
C GLN A 233 41.60 -24.96 -32.62
N LYS A 234 40.73 -24.34 -31.81
CA LYS A 234 39.45 -23.75 -32.25
C LYS A 234 38.50 -24.74 -32.93
N ASN A 235 38.48 -25.96 -32.40
CA ASN A 235 37.57 -27.03 -32.83
C ASN A 235 36.19 -26.84 -32.16
N ASP A 236 35.49 -25.78 -32.53
CA ASP A 236 34.15 -25.48 -31.99
C ASP A 236 33.14 -26.58 -32.38
N ILE A 237 32.26 -26.96 -31.46
CA ILE A 237 31.14 -27.86 -31.77
C ILE A 237 29.99 -27.01 -32.28
N VAL A 238 29.53 -27.25 -33.50
CA VAL A 238 28.53 -26.42 -34.18
C VAL A 238 27.31 -27.26 -34.54
N SER A 239 26.12 -26.70 -34.38
CA SER A 239 24.89 -27.24 -34.92
C SER A 239 23.97 -26.13 -35.41
N VAL A 240 23.06 -26.46 -36.32
CA VAL A 240 22.17 -25.49 -36.96
C VAL A 240 20.72 -25.75 -36.57
N ILE A 241 20.02 -24.66 -36.24
CA ILE A 241 18.57 -24.62 -36.10
C ILE A 241 18.01 -24.13 -37.44
N LYS A 242 17.38 -25.04 -38.18
CA LYS A 242 16.67 -24.74 -39.42
C LYS A 242 15.31 -24.12 -39.11
N THR A 243 15.21 -22.80 -39.25
CA THR A 243 14.00 -22.05 -38.86
C THR A 243 12.87 -22.26 -39.87
N GLY A 244 13.22 -22.48 -41.14
CA GLY A 244 12.27 -22.81 -42.21
C GLY A 244 11.48 -24.10 -41.98
N ASP A 245 12.01 -25.07 -41.24
CA ASP A 245 11.32 -26.33 -40.92
C ASP A 245 10.35 -26.17 -39.73
N ASN A 246 10.45 -25.06 -38.98
CA ASN A 246 9.80 -24.86 -37.68
C ASN A 246 9.01 -23.55 -37.62
N VAL A 247 8.35 -23.21 -38.73
CA VAL A 247 7.64 -21.94 -38.98
C VAL A 247 6.71 -21.52 -37.83
N SER A 248 6.01 -22.46 -37.19
CA SER A 248 5.05 -22.15 -36.12
C SER A 248 5.71 -21.46 -34.91
N VAL A 249 6.95 -21.82 -34.59
CA VAL A 249 7.71 -21.28 -33.46
C VAL A 249 8.39 -19.96 -33.82
N PHE A 250 8.69 -19.78 -35.10
CA PHE A 250 9.41 -18.62 -35.65
C PHE A 250 8.49 -17.59 -36.33
N ASN A 251 7.17 -17.73 -36.19
CA ASN A 251 6.20 -16.74 -36.65
C ASN A 251 6.30 -15.42 -35.88
N ARG A 252 5.65 -14.37 -36.41
CA ARG A 252 5.55 -13.07 -35.74
C ARG A 252 4.98 -13.23 -34.33
N PRO A 253 5.63 -12.71 -33.26
CA PRO A 253 5.13 -12.85 -31.90
C PRO A 253 3.76 -12.18 -31.72
N SER A 254 2.80 -12.95 -31.18
CA SER A 254 1.49 -12.45 -30.74
C SER A 254 1.45 -12.15 -29.24
N SER A 255 2.37 -12.72 -28.47
CA SER A 255 2.64 -12.48 -27.05
C SER A 255 4.06 -11.92 -26.89
N ASP A 256 4.51 -11.68 -25.65
CA ASP A 256 5.86 -11.17 -25.38
C ASP A 256 6.97 -12.14 -25.82
N ARG A 257 6.67 -13.44 -25.89
CA ARG A 257 7.62 -14.51 -26.22
C ARG A 257 6.93 -15.67 -26.91
N ASN A 258 7.48 -16.10 -28.04
CA ASN A 258 7.08 -17.35 -28.69
C ASN A 258 7.55 -18.58 -27.91
N ASN A 259 6.98 -19.74 -28.22
CA ASN A 259 7.55 -21.02 -27.80
C ASN A 259 9.03 -21.11 -28.19
N GLU A 260 9.77 -21.96 -27.50
CA GLU A 260 11.18 -22.16 -27.81
C GLU A 260 11.38 -23.34 -28.77
N PHE A 261 12.37 -23.23 -29.63
CA PHE A 261 12.80 -24.30 -30.50
C PHE A 261 14.33 -24.45 -30.41
N GLY A 262 14.84 -25.68 -30.46
CA GLY A 262 16.23 -25.92 -30.13
C GLY A 262 16.71 -27.32 -30.44
N ILE A 263 17.94 -27.58 -30.02
CA ILE A 263 18.66 -28.81 -30.28
C ILE A 263 18.85 -29.51 -28.93
N VAL A 264 18.05 -30.55 -28.68
CA VAL A 264 18.09 -31.33 -27.44
C VAL A 264 19.44 -32.03 -27.29
N THR A 265 19.97 -32.59 -28.38
CA THR A 265 21.22 -33.36 -28.42
C THR A 265 22.45 -32.54 -28.80
N PHE A 266 22.44 -31.22 -28.57
CA PHE A 266 23.46 -30.33 -29.14
C PHE A 266 24.90 -30.77 -28.86
N CYS A 267 25.23 -31.10 -27.61
CA CYS A 267 26.54 -31.64 -27.28
C CYS A 267 26.42 -32.63 -26.11
N PRO A 268 27.03 -33.83 -26.17
CA PRO A 268 27.09 -34.71 -25.01
C PRO A 268 27.73 -33.98 -23.81
N LEU A 269 27.04 -33.97 -22.67
CA LEU A 269 27.45 -33.17 -21.51
C LEU A 269 28.83 -33.59 -20.96
N LYS A 270 29.27 -34.83 -21.24
CA LYS A 270 30.62 -35.32 -20.94
C LYS A 270 31.73 -34.40 -21.44
N PHE A 271 31.56 -33.74 -22.58
CA PHE A 271 32.56 -32.80 -23.11
C PHE A 271 32.81 -31.61 -22.18
N LEU A 272 31.85 -31.24 -21.33
CA LEU A 272 32.04 -30.24 -20.27
C LEU A 272 32.51 -30.86 -18.95
N LYS A 273 32.12 -32.10 -18.65
CA LYS A 273 32.44 -32.79 -17.38
C LYS A 273 33.85 -33.38 -17.34
N ASP A 274 34.43 -33.71 -18.48
CA ASP A 274 35.73 -34.40 -18.56
C ASP A 274 36.84 -33.56 -17.89
N PRO A 275 37.65 -34.17 -16.99
CA PRO A 275 38.80 -33.50 -16.40
C PRO A 275 39.75 -32.99 -17.50
N GLY A 276 40.00 -31.69 -17.52
CA GLY A 276 40.83 -31.06 -18.55
C GLY A 276 40.07 -30.65 -19.82
N SER A 277 38.73 -30.69 -19.81
CA SER A 277 37.86 -30.19 -20.89
C SER A 277 38.40 -28.90 -21.50
N ILE A 278 38.44 -28.86 -22.83
CA ILE A 278 38.81 -27.67 -23.61
C ILE A 278 37.64 -26.70 -23.79
N TYR A 279 36.41 -27.14 -23.45
CA TYR A 279 35.19 -26.35 -23.57
C TYR A 279 34.80 -25.67 -22.26
N LEU A 280 35.23 -26.22 -21.11
CA LEU A 280 35.04 -25.63 -19.78
C LEU A 280 36.40 -25.26 -19.17
N LYS A 281 36.64 -23.97 -18.95
CA LYS A 281 37.83 -23.45 -18.23
C LYS A 281 37.37 -22.51 -17.13
N ASP A 282 37.96 -22.63 -15.95
CA ASP A 282 37.71 -21.77 -14.79
C ASP A 282 36.21 -21.60 -14.44
N GLY A 283 35.43 -22.68 -14.62
CA GLY A 283 33.99 -22.67 -14.36
C GLY A 283 33.19 -21.85 -15.37
N VAL A 284 33.71 -21.61 -16.58
CA VAL A 284 33.03 -20.89 -17.66
C VAL A 284 33.15 -21.67 -18.97
N PHE A 285 32.04 -21.81 -19.68
CA PHE A 285 32.00 -22.24 -21.07
C PHE A 285 31.29 -21.19 -21.92
N PHE A 286 31.51 -21.20 -23.24
CA PHE A 286 30.99 -20.16 -24.14
C PHE A 286 30.03 -20.75 -25.16
N ILE A 287 28.83 -20.18 -25.22
CA ILE A 287 27.86 -20.46 -26.29
C ILE A 287 27.86 -19.27 -27.23
N ARG A 288 28.25 -19.50 -28.48
CA ARG A 288 28.15 -18.51 -29.55
C ARG A 288 26.95 -18.81 -30.42
N ILE A 289 26.17 -17.76 -30.70
CA ILE A 289 25.08 -17.79 -31.66
C ILE A 289 25.52 -16.99 -32.88
N PHE A 290 25.33 -17.56 -34.06
CA PHE A 290 25.56 -16.90 -35.35
C PHE A 290 24.26 -16.97 -36.15
N ILE A 291 23.87 -15.86 -36.77
CA ILE A 291 22.69 -15.80 -37.64
C ILE A 291 23.16 -15.66 -39.07
N ASP A 292 22.79 -16.61 -39.92
CA ASP A 292 23.17 -16.58 -41.33
C ASP A 292 22.19 -15.71 -42.12
N PHE A 293 22.55 -14.44 -42.32
CA PHE A 293 21.77 -13.51 -43.14
C PHE A 293 21.96 -13.71 -44.65
N LEU A 294 22.92 -14.54 -45.08
CA LEU A 294 23.21 -14.77 -46.49
C LEU A 294 22.34 -15.88 -47.08
N ASN A 295 21.89 -16.82 -46.24
CA ASN A 295 21.07 -17.94 -46.64
C ASN A 295 19.60 -17.67 -46.32
N VAL A 296 19.00 -16.71 -47.02
CA VAL A 296 17.56 -16.46 -46.95
C VAL A 296 16.89 -17.68 -47.58
N GLY A 297 16.18 -18.49 -46.78
CA GLY A 297 15.30 -19.53 -47.31
C GLY A 297 14.43 -18.91 -48.39
N SER A 298 14.31 -19.56 -49.55
CA SER A 298 13.78 -19.02 -50.81
C SER A 298 12.35 -18.45 -50.70
N TYR A 299 12.22 -17.28 -50.10
CA TYR A 299 11.01 -16.48 -50.01
C TYR A 299 11.28 -15.25 -50.87
N SER A 300 10.90 -15.37 -52.14
CA SER A 300 10.81 -14.24 -53.06
C SER A 300 9.97 -13.14 -52.43
N CYS A 301 10.51 -11.91 -52.38
CA CYS A 301 9.68 -10.71 -52.26
C CYS A 301 8.59 -10.76 -53.34
N ALA A 302 7.33 -10.69 -52.91
CA ALA A 302 6.20 -10.33 -53.75
C ALA A 302 5.83 -8.87 -53.48
#